data_AF-A0A4E0R9M5-F1
#
_entry.id   AF-A0A4E0R9M5-F1
#
_cell.length_a   1.000
_cell.length_b   1.000
_cell.length_c   1.000
_cell.angle_alpha   90.00
_cell.angle_beta   90.00
_cell.angle_gamma   90.00
#
_symmetry.space_group_name_H-M   'P 1'
#
loop_
_entity.id
_entity.type
_entity.pdbx_description
1 polymer ?
#
loop_
_entity_poly.entity_id
_entity_poly.type
_entity_poly.pdbx_seq_one_letter_code
_entity_poly.pdbx_strand_id
1 'polypeptide(L)'
;MCPSKILSFLKVELSGGGVLLDAQPVDEKRYPLAAVVDRGSSNKNRGSIVHLEYSGSRDGNISDSELQNLFLIGKGIVYDSGGYDLKVGGNMATMHRDKCGAAAVAGFFKILNLLKPANINVRGSLAFVRNSIGENAYVSDEIITSRAGVRVRVTNTDAEGRMVMTDLLCEAKEKVSFGLSNTRFMLVYTRMIVVLKK
;
A
#
# COMPACT_ATOMS: atom_id res chain seq x y z
N MET A 1 0.85 -16.94 0.72
CA MET A 1 0.51 -16.54 -0.67
C MET A 1 1.62 -15.63 -1.16
N CYS A 2 2.12 -15.74 -2.40
CA CYS A 2 3.12 -14.81 -2.96
C CYS A 2 2.42 -13.56 -3.53
N PRO A 3 3.13 -12.41 -3.69
CA PRO A 3 2.54 -11.20 -4.26
C PRO A 3 1.82 -11.45 -5.59
N SER A 4 2.43 -12.21 -6.52
CA SER A 4 1.82 -12.53 -7.82
C SER A 4 0.47 -13.24 -7.72
N LYS A 5 0.30 -14.19 -6.79
CA LYS A 5 -0.99 -14.86 -6.55
C LYS A 5 -2.04 -13.91 -5.99
N ILE A 6 -1.64 -12.96 -5.14
CA ILE A 6 -2.54 -11.91 -4.64
C ILE A 6 -3.01 -11.04 -5.81
N LEU A 7 -2.11 -10.65 -6.72
CA LEU A 7 -2.48 -9.86 -7.90
C LEU A 7 -3.47 -10.58 -8.80
N SER A 8 -3.23 -11.87 -9.08
CA SER A 8 -4.18 -12.68 -9.86
C SER A 8 -5.55 -12.75 -9.19
N PHE A 9 -5.57 -12.94 -7.87
CA PHE A 9 -6.82 -12.94 -7.10
C PHE A 9 -7.54 -11.59 -7.18
N LEU A 10 -6.86 -10.47 -6.98
CA LEU A 10 -7.46 -9.14 -7.05
C LEU A 10 -8.01 -8.81 -8.43
N LYS A 11 -7.29 -9.20 -9.50
CA LYS A 11 -7.76 -9.01 -10.88
C LYS A 11 -9.07 -9.73 -11.15
N VAL A 12 -9.22 -10.96 -10.65
CA VAL A 12 -10.47 -11.71 -10.77
C VAL A 12 -11.57 -11.05 -9.94
N GLU A 13 -11.30 -10.76 -8.66
CA GLU A 13 -12.31 -10.26 -7.74
C GLU A 13 -12.82 -8.86 -8.06
N LEU A 14 -11.97 -7.99 -8.61
CA LEU A 14 -12.32 -6.61 -8.95
C LEU A 14 -12.68 -6.44 -10.44
N SER A 15 -12.70 -7.52 -11.23
CA SER A 15 -13.14 -7.49 -12.62
C SER A 15 -14.61 -7.11 -12.77
N GLY A 16 -14.98 -6.61 -13.96
CA GLY A 16 -16.38 -6.48 -14.38
C GLY A 16 -17.19 -5.36 -13.72
N GLY A 17 -16.55 -4.40 -13.04
CA GLY A 17 -17.27 -3.26 -12.45
C GLY A 17 -16.53 -1.93 -12.57
N GLY A 18 -16.81 -1.01 -11.64
CA GLY A 18 -16.34 0.39 -11.69
C GLY A 18 -14.95 0.63 -11.09
N VAL A 19 -14.23 -0.42 -10.72
CA VAL A 19 -12.89 -0.33 -10.13
C VAL A 19 -11.82 -0.61 -11.20
N LEU A 20 -10.93 0.36 -11.40
CA LEU A 20 -9.72 0.19 -12.18
C LEU A 20 -8.60 -0.34 -11.27
N LEU A 21 -7.84 -1.32 -11.76
CA LEU A 21 -6.68 -1.89 -11.07
C LEU A 21 -5.45 -1.75 -11.97
N ASP A 22 -4.46 -1.00 -11.50
CA ASP A 22 -3.11 -0.97 -12.08
C ASP A 22 -2.14 -1.62 -11.09
N ALA A 23 -1.26 -2.49 -11.58
CA ALA A 23 -0.31 -3.21 -10.75
C ALA A 23 1.05 -3.27 -11.45
N GLN A 24 2.09 -2.82 -10.75
CA GLN A 24 3.45 -2.74 -11.27
C GLN A 24 4.41 -3.38 -10.28
N PRO A 25 5.51 -4.00 -10.74
CA PRO A 25 6.60 -4.39 -9.86
C PRO A 25 7.08 -3.19 -9.02
N VAL A 26 7.63 -3.45 -7.84
CA VAL A 26 8.25 -2.38 -7.04
C VAL A 26 9.43 -1.80 -7.82
N ASP A 27 9.33 -0.52 -8.16
CA ASP A 27 10.36 0.25 -8.84
C ASP A 27 11.14 1.10 -7.83
N GLU A 28 12.46 0.94 -7.81
CA GLU A 28 13.35 1.61 -6.85
C GLU A 28 13.36 3.13 -7.00
N LYS A 29 13.22 3.64 -8.23
CA LYS A 29 13.23 5.08 -8.48
C LYS A 29 11.95 5.75 -7.97
N ARG A 30 10.81 5.08 -8.12
CA ARG A 30 9.49 5.58 -7.69
C ARG A 30 9.20 5.31 -6.21
N TYR A 31 9.68 4.18 -5.68
CA TYR A 31 9.38 3.68 -4.34
C TYR A 31 10.63 3.13 -3.63
N PRO A 32 11.65 3.97 -3.37
CA PRO A 32 12.93 3.53 -2.82
C PRO A 32 12.82 2.79 -1.47
N LEU A 33 11.94 3.23 -0.57
CA LEU A 33 11.72 2.58 0.73
C LEU A 33 10.95 1.27 0.58
N ALA A 34 10.02 1.16 -0.38
CA ALA A 34 9.38 -0.13 -0.66
C ALA A 34 10.36 -1.11 -1.32
N ALA A 35 11.23 -0.61 -2.22
CA ALA A 35 12.22 -1.40 -2.92
C ALA A 35 13.26 -1.97 -1.97
N VAL A 36 13.71 -1.19 -0.97
CA VAL A 36 14.68 -1.66 0.02
C VAL A 36 14.11 -2.81 0.86
N VAL A 37 12.83 -2.75 1.22
CA VAL A 37 12.13 -3.82 1.95
C VAL A 37 11.98 -5.07 1.10
N ASP A 38 11.68 -4.93 -0.20
CA ASP A 38 11.55 -6.05 -1.13
C ASP A 38 12.91 -6.66 -1.55
N ARG A 39 14.02 -5.96 -1.33
CA ARG A 39 15.37 -6.29 -1.85
C ARG A 39 15.86 -7.68 -1.46
N GLY A 40 15.49 -8.17 -0.27
CA GLY A 40 15.82 -9.53 0.19
C GLY A 40 14.96 -10.65 -0.40
N SER A 41 13.92 -10.33 -1.18
CA SER A 41 12.98 -11.30 -1.71
C SER A 41 13.48 -11.94 -3.02
N SER A 42 13.36 -13.26 -3.12
CA SER A 42 13.64 -14.00 -4.36
C SER A 42 12.73 -13.59 -5.52
N ASN A 43 13.15 -13.87 -6.76
CA ASN A 43 12.39 -13.55 -7.98
C ASN A 43 10.91 -13.99 -7.94
N LYS A 44 10.62 -15.19 -7.41
CA LYS A 44 9.24 -15.71 -7.25
C LYS A 44 8.36 -14.91 -6.27
N ASN A 45 8.99 -14.09 -5.44
CA ASN A 45 8.40 -13.36 -4.33
C ASN A 45 8.49 -11.84 -4.50
N ARG A 46 8.95 -11.35 -5.66
CA ARG A 46 9.07 -9.91 -5.92
C ARG A 46 7.76 -9.21 -5.67
N GLY A 47 7.87 -8.08 -4.98
CA GLY A 47 6.75 -7.28 -4.57
C GLY A 47 6.10 -6.54 -5.73
N SER A 48 4.93 -5.98 -5.46
CA SER A 48 4.21 -5.13 -6.41
C SER A 48 3.51 -4.00 -5.70
N ILE A 49 3.48 -2.84 -6.35
CA ILE A 49 2.60 -1.73 -5.97
C ILE A 49 1.32 -1.84 -6.80
N VAL A 50 0.18 -1.71 -6.14
CA VAL A 50 -1.15 -1.80 -6.75
C VAL A 50 -1.90 -0.51 -6.48
N HIS A 51 -2.38 0.10 -7.53
CA HIS A 51 -3.31 1.22 -7.47
C HIS A 51 -4.71 0.73 -7.82
N LEU A 52 -5.66 1.09 -6.98
CA LEU A 52 -7.08 0.85 -7.20
C LEU A 52 -7.77 2.20 -7.34
N GLU A 53 -8.61 2.36 -8.34
CA GLU A 53 -9.35 3.61 -8.54
C GLU A 53 -10.83 3.32 -8.74
N TYR A 54 -11.66 4.03 -7.99
CA TYR A 54 -13.10 4.03 -8.11
C TYR A 54 -13.56 5.48 -8.26
N SER A 55 -14.32 5.74 -9.31
CA SER A 55 -14.98 7.02 -9.54
C SER A 55 -16.48 6.81 -9.55
N GLY A 56 -17.14 7.24 -8.47
CA GLY A 56 -18.60 7.18 -8.37
C GLY A 56 -19.26 8.12 -9.37
N SER A 57 -20.48 7.77 -9.78
CA SER A 57 -21.31 8.69 -10.56
C SER A 57 -21.53 9.99 -9.79
N ARG A 58 -21.66 11.10 -10.51
CA ARG A 58 -22.00 12.39 -9.90
C ARG A 58 -23.50 12.62 -10.03
N ASP A 59 -24.14 12.91 -8.91
CA ASP A 59 -25.49 13.46 -8.93
C ASP A 59 -25.42 14.93 -9.36
N GLY A 60 -26.34 15.36 -10.22
CA GLY A 60 -26.32 16.70 -10.83
C GLY A 60 -26.43 17.88 -9.86
N ASN A 61 -26.69 17.61 -8.59
CA ASN A 61 -26.86 18.62 -7.53
C ASN A 61 -25.61 18.79 -6.63
N ILE A 62 -24.53 18.05 -6.87
CA ILE A 62 -23.33 18.07 -6.02
C ILE A 62 -22.23 18.92 -6.66
N SER A 63 -21.71 19.88 -5.89
CA SER A 63 -20.55 20.69 -6.27
C SER A 63 -19.23 19.92 -6.12
N ASP A 64 -18.17 20.38 -6.79
CA ASP A 64 -16.82 19.79 -6.62
C ASP A 64 -16.33 19.86 -5.16
N SER A 65 -16.79 20.83 -4.37
CA SER A 65 -16.48 20.95 -2.94
C SER A 65 -17.13 19.87 -2.07
N GLU A 66 -18.23 19.29 -2.53
CA GLU A 66 -19.00 18.27 -1.79
C GLU A 66 -18.57 16.85 -2.16
N LEU A 67 -17.98 16.65 -3.34
CA LEU A 67 -17.45 15.37 -3.79
C LEU A 67 -16.39 14.84 -2.81
N GLN A 68 -16.64 13.66 -2.24
CA GLN A 68 -15.71 13.07 -1.28
C GLN A 68 -14.54 12.40 -2.01
N ASN A 69 -13.31 12.80 -1.70
CA ASN A 69 -12.10 12.18 -2.24
C ASN A 69 -11.38 11.41 -1.12
N LEU A 70 -11.38 10.08 -1.20
CA LEU A 70 -10.70 9.22 -0.24
C LEU A 70 -9.43 8.62 -0.84
N PHE A 71 -8.31 8.74 -0.11
CA PHE A 71 -7.05 8.09 -0.42
C PHE A 71 -6.76 7.05 0.66
N LEU A 72 -6.72 5.78 0.26
CA LEU A 72 -6.51 4.64 1.16
C LEU A 72 -5.14 4.03 0.91
N ILE A 73 -4.28 4.01 1.91
CA ILE A 73 -2.95 3.41 1.82
C ILE A 73 -2.92 2.14 2.65
N GLY A 74 -2.68 1.00 2.01
CA GLY A 74 -2.74 -0.31 2.65
C GLY A 74 -1.36 -0.93 2.86
N LYS A 75 -0.99 -1.24 4.11
CA LYS A 75 0.18 -2.09 4.42
C LYS A 75 -0.08 -3.50 3.91
N GLY A 76 0.69 -3.93 2.90
CA GLY A 76 0.55 -5.25 2.28
C GLY A 76 1.77 -6.15 2.48
N ILE A 77 2.37 -6.19 3.67
CA ILE A 77 3.50 -7.09 3.92
C ILE A 77 3.02 -8.55 3.86
N VAL A 78 3.28 -9.20 2.74
CA VAL A 78 2.75 -10.51 2.39
C VAL A 78 3.23 -11.59 3.36
N TYR A 79 4.47 -11.43 3.81
CA TYR A 79 5.06 -12.18 4.91
C TYR A 79 6.22 -11.37 5.49
N ASP A 80 6.28 -11.35 6.82
CA ASP A 80 7.28 -10.59 7.56
C ASP A 80 8.16 -11.53 8.40
N SER A 81 9.42 -11.67 7.99
CA SER A 81 10.44 -12.38 8.78
C SER A 81 11.14 -11.47 9.79
N GLY A 82 10.99 -10.16 9.64
CA GLY A 82 11.79 -9.12 10.30
C GLY A 82 13.04 -8.68 9.55
N GLY A 83 13.46 -9.39 8.49
CA GLY A 83 14.69 -9.07 7.78
C GLY A 83 15.92 -9.50 8.59
N TYR A 84 16.96 -8.66 8.66
CA TYR A 84 18.14 -8.92 9.49
C TYR A 84 17.84 -8.78 11.00
N ASP A 85 16.90 -7.92 11.37
CA ASP A 85 16.28 -7.89 12.70
C ASP A 85 15.23 -9.01 12.83
N LEU A 86 15.71 -10.25 12.73
CA LEU A 86 14.88 -11.46 12.59
C LEU A 86 13.94 -11.67 13.78
N LYS A 87 12.67 -11.97 13.49
CA LYS A 87 11.71 -12.39 14.52
C LYS A 87 12.10 -13.76 15.09
N VAL A 88 12.46 -13.78 16.37
CA VAL A 88 12.81 -15.00 17.12
C VAL A 88 11.73 -15.40 18.13
N GLY A 89 11.87 -16.57 18.75
CA GLY A 89 10.99 -17.01 19.85
C GLY A 89 9.54 -17.30 19.44
N GLY A 90 9.31 -17.70 18.18
CA GLY A 90 7.98 -18.00 17.65
C GLY A 90 7.18 -16.77 17.18
N ASN A 91 7.71 -15.56 17.32
CA ASN A 91 7.02 -14.32 16.91
C ASN A 91 6.81 -14.18 15.40
N MET A 92 7.49 -15.01 14.59
CA MET A 92 7.28 -15.09 13.15
C MET A 92 5.97 -15.82 12.77
N ALA A 93 5.46 -16.68 13.66
CA ALA A 93 4.20 -17.34 13.43
C ALA A 93 3.10 -16.29 13.22
N THR A 94 2.20 -16.58 12.28
CA THR A 94 1.07 -15.70 11.91
C THR A 94 1.43 -14.40 11.16
N MET A 95 2.70 -14.13 10.87
CA MET A 95 3.12 -12.94 10.10
C MET A 95 2.67 -12.93 8.63
N HIS A 96 2.04 -14.01 8.15
CA HIS A 96 1.25 -13.95 6.92
C HIS A 96 0.09 -12.95 7.02
N ARG A 97 -0.34 -12.58 8.23
CA ARG A 97 -1.42 -11.59 8.47
C ARG A 97 -0.96 -10.16 8.26
N ASP A 98 0.34 -9.90 8.11
CA ASP A 98 0.87 -8.53 8.05
C ASP A 98 0.52 -7.74 6.77
N LYS A 99 -0.25 -8.38 5.88
CA LYS A 99 -0.92 -7.80 4.70
C LYS A 99 -2.37 -7.39 4.93
N CYS A 100 -2.92 -7.61 6.13
CA CYS A 100 -4.35 -7.38 6.38
C CYS A 100 -4.76 -5.91 6.18
N GLY A 101 -3.84 -4.95 6.32
CA GLY A 101 -4.11 -3.55 5.98
C GLY A 101 -4.47 -3.37 4.51
N ALA A 102 -3.65 -3.90 3.61
CA ALA A 102 -3.93 -3.92 2.19
C ALA A 102 -5.14 -4.79 1.83
N ALA A 103 -5.34 -5.92 2.52
CA ALA A 103 -6.50 -6.78 2.30
C ALA A 103 -7.82 -6.07 2.67
N ALA A 104 -7.83 -5.29 3.76
CA ALA A 104 -8.99 -4.49 4.15
C ALA A 104 -9.32 -3.42 3.11
N VAL A 105 -8.31 -2.72 2.59
CA VAL A 105 -8.52 -1.76 1.50
C VAL A 105 -9.04 -2.45 0.24
N ALA A 106 -8.46 -3.58 -0.16
CA ALA A 106 -8.96 -4.35 -1.30
C ALA A 106 -10.42 -4.82 -1.11
N GLY A 107 -10.77 -5.27 0.10
CA GLY A 107 -12.15 -5.62 0.46
C GLY A 107 -13.11 -4.43 0.38
N PHE A 108 -12.67 -3.24 0.81
CA PHE A 108 -13.44 -2.01 0.62
C PHE A 108 -13.68 -1.71 -0.86
N PHE A 109 -12.67 -1.85 -1.71
CA PHE A 109 -12.83 -1.71 -3.16
C PHE A 109 -13.77 -2.75 -3.77
N LYS A 110 -13.80 -3.99 -3.25
CA LYS A 110 -14.81 -4.97 -3.66
C LYS A 110 -16.23 -4.47 -3.36
N ILE A 111 -16.45 -3.87 -2.20
CA ILE A 111 -17.76 -3.28 -1.84
C ILE A 111 -18.11 -2.11 -2.77
N LEU A 112 -17.16 -1.21 -3.06
CA LEU A 112 -17.38 -0.12 -4.03
C LEU A 112 -17.77 -0.67 -5.41
N ASN A 113 -17.10 -1.75 -5.84
CA ASN A 113 -17.37 -2.39 -7.11
C ASN A 113 -18.80 -2.97 -7.20
N LEU A 114 -19.30 -3.50 -6.08
CA LEU A 114 -20.63 -4.11 -5.98
C LEU A 114 -21.74 -3.06 -5.83
N LEU A 115 -21.57 -2.11 -4.91
CA LEU A 115 -22.62 -1.15 -4.54
C LEU A 115 -22.65 0.09 -5.42
N LYS A 116 -21.52 0.43 -6.05
CA LYS A 116 -21.36 1.58 -6.94
C LYS A 116 -21.94 2.90 -6.37
N PRO A 117 -21.53 3.31 -5.15
CA PRO A 117 -22.05 4.53 -4.54
C PRO A 117 -21.71 5.79 -5.35
N ALA A 118 -22.68 6.69 -5.48
CA ALA A 118 -22.48 7.99 -6.10
C ALA A 118 -21.67 8.94 -5.20
N ASN A 119 -21.17 10.03 -5.79
CA ASN A 119 -20.61 11.20 -5.09
C ASN A 119 -19.35 10.92 -4.24
N ILE A 120 -18.63 9.85 -4.57
CA ILE A 120 -17.37 9.49 -3.91
C ILE A 120 -16.35 9.00 -4.92
N ASN A 121 -15.13 9.52 -4.80
CA ASN A 121 -13.95 9.01 -5.47
C ASN A 121 -13.05 8.35 -4.44
N VAL A 122 -12.57 7.14 -4.75
CA VAL A 122 -11.67 6.41 -3.85
C VAL A 122 -10.45 5.96 -4.65
N ARG A 123 -9.27 6.30 -4.13
CA ARG A 123 -7.98 5.85 -4.65
C ARG A 123 -7.26 5.02 -3.59
N GLY A 124 -6.96 3.78 -3.92
CA GLY A 124 -6.22 2.84 -3.10
C GLY A 124 -4.79 2.72 -3.58
N SER A 125 -3.82 2.76 -2.67
CA SER A 125 -2.42 2.39 -2.97
C SER A 125 -1.98 1.31 -2.00
N LEU A 126 -1.67 0.13 -2.53
CA LEU A 126 -1.34 -1.07 -1.79
C LEU A 126 0.06 -1.50 -2.17
N ALA A 127 0.86 -1.90 -1.19
CA ALA A 127 2.19 -2.45 -1.47
C ALA A 127 2.25 -3.89 -1.00
N PHE A 128 2.19 -4.83 -1.94
CA PHE A 128 2.35 -6.25 -1.68
C PHE A 128 3.82 -6.63 -1.77
N VAL A 129 4.55 -6.51 -0.66
CA VAL A 129 5.99 -6.83 -0.59
C VAL A 129 6.24 -7.87 0.49
N ARG A 130 7.41 -8.51 0.47
CA ARG A 130 7.84 -9.39 1.56
C ARG A 130 9.07 -8.80 2.23
N ASN A 131 9.07 -8.79 3.56
CA ASN A 131 10.26 -8.49 4.35
C ASN A 131 11.00 -9.80 4.64
N SER A 132 11.88 -10.17 3.72
CA SER A 132 12.62 -11.42 3.74
C SER A 132 14.08 -11.17 4.15
N ILE A 133 14.62 -12.02 5.02
CA ILE A 133 16.07 -12.16 5.18
C ILE A 133 16.67 -12.82 3.93
N GLY A 134 17.86 -12.36 3.51
CA GLY A 134 18.57 -12.86 2.35
C GLY A 134 19.85 -12.06 2.09
N GLU A 135 20.66 -12.52 1.14
CA GLU A 135 21.96 -11.89 0.80
C GLU A 135 21.83 -10.39 0.47
N ASN A 136 20.74 -10.01 -0.19
CA ASN A 136 20.45 -8.62 -0.58
C ASN A 136 19.49 -7.93 0.39
N ALA A 137 19.14 -8.53 1.53
CA ALA A 137 18.27 -7.87 2.50
C ALA A 137 18.95 -6.60 3.04
N TYR A 138 18.13 -5.63 3.42
CA TYR A 138 18.62 -4.39 4.00
C TYR A 138 18.93 -4.57 5.47
N VAL A 139 19.92 -3.82 5.94
CA VAL A 139 20.45 -3.91 7.29
C VAL A 139 20.20 -2.61 8.07
N SER A 140 20.30 -2.72 9.39
CA SER A 140 20.37 -1.55 10.25
C SER A 140 21.60 -0.68 9.91
N ASP A 141 21.46 0.62 10.14
CA ASP A 141 22.37 1.71 9.78
C ASP A 141 22.50 2.05 8.28
N GLU A 142 21.79 1.36 7.38
CA GLU A 142 21.57 1.90 6.03
C GLU A 142 20.78 3.22 6.07
N ILE A 143 21.14 4.15 5.21
CA ILE A 143 20.44 5.43 5.04
C ILE A 143 19.80 5.45 3.65
N ILE A 144 18.47 5.43 3.61
CA ILE A 144 17.70 5.37 2.37
C ILE A 144 16.99 6.71 2.15
N THR A 145 17.12 7.27 0.95
CA THR A 145 16.37 8.48 0.59
C THR A 145 14.97 8.08 0.13
N SER A 146 13.96 8.59 0.82
CA SER A 146 12.55 8.35 0.47
C SER A 146 12.13 9.11 -0.79
N ARG A 147 10.96 8.76 -1.34
CA ARG A 147 10.32 9.51 -2.44
C ARG A 147 10.16 11.00 -2.11
N ALA A 148 9.93 11.33 -0.84
CA ALA A 148 9.80 12.71 -0.36
C ALA A 148 11.14 13.47 -0.30
N GLY A 149 12.26 12.85 -0.69
CA GLY A 149 13.61 13.42 -0.58
C GLY A 149 14.19 13.39 0.84
N VAL A 150 13.46 12.81 1.81
CA VAL A 150 13.90 12.73 3.21
C VAL A 150 14.74 11.46 3.41
N ARG A 151 15.91 11.61 4.02
CA ARG A 151 16.80 10.50 4.39
C ARG A 151 16.30 9.77 5.64
N VAL A 152 16.17 8.46 5.55
CA VAL A 152 15.71 7.58 6.63
C VAL A 152 16.86 6.67 7.03
N ARG A 153 17.34 6.81 8.28
CA ARG A 153 18.25 5.83 8.87
C ARG A 153 17.45 4.63 9.35
N VAL A 154 17.78 3.46 8.84
CA VAL A 154 17.20 2.20 9.30
C VAL A 154 17.83 1.85 10.63
N THR A 155 17.02 1.70 11.67
CA THR A 155 17.50 1.25 12.99
C THR A 155 16.98 -0.13 13.38
N ASN A 156 16.01 -0.63 12.62
CA ASN A 156 15.38 -1.93 12.80
C ASN A 156 14.63 -2.30 11.50
N THR A 157 14.99 -3.43 10.88
CA THR A 157 14.39 -3.91 9.63
C THR A 157 13.02 -4.57 9.82
N ASP A 158 12.62 -4.82 11.07
CA ASP A 158 11.26 -5.23 11.50
C ASP A 158 10.30 -4.03 11.66
N ALA A 159 10.77 -2.83 11.29
CA ALA A 159 9.96 -1.63 11.13
C ALA A 159 9.68 -1.36 9.64
N GLU A 160 9.52 -2.40 8.82
CA GLU A 160 9.36 -2.36 7.38
C GLU A 160 8.04 -1.70 6.93
N GLY A 161 6.95 -1.89 7.69
CA GLY A 161 5.62 -1.47 7.26
C GLY A 161 5.51 0.03 7.03
N ARG A 162 6.18 0.83 7.87
CA ARG A 162 6.22 2.29 7.71
C ARG A 162 7.08 2.70 6.51
N MET A 163 8.15 1.96 6.22
CA MET A 163 9.03 2.23 5.08
C MET A 163 8.21 2.14 3.79
N VAL A 164 7.54 1.01 3.62
CA VAL A 164 6.71 0.72 2.45
C VAL A 164 5.58 1.74 2.30
N MET A 165 4.87 2.10 3.38
CA MET A 165 3.76 3.05 3.30
C MET A 165 4.18 4.50 3.05
N THR A 166 5.42 4.88 3.40
CA THR A 166 5.88 6.27 3.31
C THR A 166 5.91 6.75 1.85
N ASP A 167 6.48 5.96 0.93
CA ASP A 167 6.53 6.36 -0.48
C ASP A 167 5.13 6.38 -1.12
N LEU A 168 4.25 5.44 -0.73
CA LEU A 168 2.87 5.40 -1.19
C LEU A 168 2.07 6.62 -0.72
N LEU A 169 2.25 7.02 0.54
CA LEU A 169 1.63 8.22 1.09
C LEU A 169 2.16 9.48 0.40
N CYS A 170 3.46 9.54 0.10
CA CYS A 170 4.06 10.64 -0.64
C CYS A 170 3.44 10.77 -2.04
N GLU A 171 3.37 9.67 -2.80
CA GLU A 171 2.73 9.68 -4.11
C GLU A 171 1.24 10.07 -4.03
N ALA A 172 0.51 9.58 -3.03
CA ALA A 172 -0.88 9.96 -2.83
C ALA A 172 -1.03 11.47 -2.56
N LYS A 173 -0.14 12.07 -1.77
CA LYS A 173 -0.12 13.52 -1.51
C LYS A 173 0.20 14.33 -2.76
N GLU A 174 1.13 13.87 -3.58
CA GLU A 174 1.45 14.50 -4.89
C GLU A 174 0.21 14.52 -5.80
N LYS A 175 -0.52 13.39 -5.88
CA LYS A 175 -1.77 13.28 -6.66
C LYS A 175 -2.88 14.22 -6.19
N VAL A 176 -2.92 14.56 -4.89
CA VAL A 176 -3.92 15.48 -4.31
C VAL A 176 -3.62 16.95 -4.56
N SER A 177 -2.37 17.29 -4.88
CA SER A 177 -1.96 18.68 -5.02
C SER A 177 -2.58 19.39 -6.25
N PHE A 178 -3.36 18.66 -7.07
CA PHE A 178 -4.11 19.16 -8.23
C PHE A 178 -5.60 19.42 -7.94
N GLY A 179 -5.92 20.31 -7.00
CA GLY A 179 -7.27 20.91 -6.92
C GLY A 179 -8.40 20.03 -6.39
N LEU A 180 -8.12 18.89 -5.75
CA LEU A 180 -9.15 18.07 -5.11
C LEU A 180 -9.61 18.66 -3.76
N SER A 181 -10.84 19.16 -3.71
CA SER A 181 -11.55 19.54 -2.47
C SER A 181 -12.02 18.32 -1.66
N ASN A 182 -12.28 18.51 -0.37
CA ASN A 182 -12.80 17.48 0.56
C ASN A 182 -12.02 16.15 0.50
N THR A 183 -10.69 16.24 0.60
CA THR A 183 -9.79 15.09 0.53
C THR A 183 -9.44 14.54 1.91
N ARG A 184 -9.50 13.22 2.07
CA ARG A 184 -9.06 12.53 3.29
C ARG A 184 -8.09 11.41 2.95
N PHE A 185 -7.08 11.25 3.80
CA PHE A 185 -6.15 10.13 3.72
C PHE A 185 -6.42 9.17 4.88
N MET A 186 -6.42 7.88 4.59
CA MET A 186 -6.52 6.84 5.59
C MET A 186 -5.40 5.82 5.38
N LEU A 187 -4.56 5.67 6.40
CA LEU A 187 -3.55 4.63 6.47
C LEU A 187 -4.15 3.41 7.17
N VAL A 188 -4.12 2.26 6.51
CA VAL A 188 -4.69 1.01 7.01
C VAL A 188 -3.56 0.00 7.14
N TYR A 189 -3.23 -0.35 8.38
CA TYR A 189 -2.19 -1.32 8.69
C TYR A 189 -2.63 -2.27 9.81
N THR A 190 -1.88 -3.34 9.98
CA THR A 190 -2.21 -4.49 10.83
C THR A 190 -2.25 -4.24 12.32
N ARG A 191 -1.85 -3.05 12.79
CA ARG A 191 -1.81 -2.70 14.21
C ARG A 191 -2.74 -1.53 14.60
N MET A 192 -3.17 -0.68 13.65
CA MET A 192 -4.05 0.47 13.91
C MET A 192 -4.50 1.10 12.57
N ILE A 193 -5.62 1.82 12.56
CA ILE A 193 -6.05 2.66 11.44
C ILE A 193 -5.75 4.12 11.82
N VAL A 194 -5.11 4.88 10.93
CA VAL A 194 -4.83 6.30 11.14
C VAL A 194 -5.52 7.13 10.06
N VAL A 195 -6.37 8.07 10.48
CA VAL A 195 -7.06 9.00 9.57
C VAL A 195 -6.36 10.36 9.64
N LEU A 196 -5.90 10.85 8.49
CA LEU A 196 -5.29 12.15 8.36
C LEU A 196 -6.26 13.09 7.62
N LYS A 197 -6.51 14.26 8.20
CA LYS A 197 -7.24 15.35 7.53
C LYS A 197 -6.21 16.31 6.92
N LYS A 198 -6.46 16.72 5.68
CA LYS A 198 -5.75 17.85 5.05
C LYS A 198 -6.16 19.16 5.73
#